data_AF-A0A4W3I6D9-F1
#
_entry.id   AF-A0A4W3I6D9-F1
#
_cell.length_a   1.000
_cell.length_b   1.000
_cell.length_c   1.000
_cell.angle_alpha   90.00
_cell.angle_beta   90.00
_cell.angle_gamma   90.00
#
_symmetry.space_group_name_H-M   'P 1'
#
loop_
_entity.id
_entity.type
_entity.pdbx_description
1 polymer ?
#
loop_
_entity_poly.entity_id
_entity_poly.type
_entity_poly.pdbx_seq_one_letter_code
_entity_poly.pdbx_strand_id
1 'polypeptide(L)' 'KIIFKKRILRATCNEPDLHYPRAYTCTNTLDLPNYSSLSILKQKVLHAIKFGKEFNAIPP' A
#
# COMPACT_ATOMS: atom_id res chain seq x y z
N LYS A 1 11.70 21.55 -10.13
CA LYS A 1 10.46 20.75 -9.93
C LYS A 1 10.90 19.32 -9.57
N ILE A 2 10.98 18.97 -8.29
CA ILE A 2 11.42 17.63 -7.86
C ILE A 2 10.27 16.66 -8.16
N ILE A 3 10.45 15.80 -9.15
CA ILE A 3 9.50 14.72 -9.45
C ILE A 3 9.93 13.53 -8.58
N PHE A 4 9.22 13.28 -7.48
CA PHE A 4 9.37 12.04 -6.73
C PHE A 4 8.86 10.89 -7.61
N LYS A 5 9.78 10.10 -8.18
CA LYS A 5 9.43 8.86 -8.90
C LYS A 5 8.93 7.84 -7.88
N LYS A 6 7.61 7.78 -7.68
CA LYS A 6 6.95 6.74 -6.88
C LYS A 6 6.71 5.52 -7.76
N ARG A 7 7.28 4.37 -7.41
CA ARG A 7 7.02 3.10 -8.11
C ARG A 7 5.84 2.41 -7.45
N ILE A 8 4.77 2.15 -8.19
CA ILE A 8 3.63 1.36 -7.72
C ILE A 8 3.81 -0.04 -8.31
N LEU A 9 3.92 -1.05 -7.44
CA LEU A 9 4.00 -2.44 -7.83
C LEU A 9 2.66 -3.11 -7.55
N ARG A 10 2.19 -3.92 -8.49
CA ARG A 10 1.06 -4.82 -8.24
C ARG A 10 1.55 -5.95 -7.34
N ALA A 11 1.06 -5.99 -6.12
CA ALA A 11 1.36 -7.07 -5.20
C ALA A 11 0.48 -8.29 -5.52
N THR A 12 1.11 -9.44 -5.77
CA THR A 12 0.44 -10.73 -5.90
C THR A 12 0.29 -11.35 -4.51
N CYS A 13 -0.92 -11.29 -3.96
CA CYS A 13 -1.26 -11.88 -2.67
C CYS A 13 -2.50 -12.75 -2.86
N ASN A 14 -2.60 -13.86 -2.12
CA ASN A 14 -3.87 -14.57 -1.96
C ASN A 14 -4.81 -13.65 -1.18
N GLU A 15 -6.04 -13.45 -1.66
CA GLU A 15 -7.05 -12.57 -1.03
C GLU A 15 -6.63 -11.09 -0.90
N PRO A 16 -6.39 -10.38 -2.02
CA PRO A 16 -5.86 -9.01 -2.01
C PRO A 16 -6.71 -8.01 -1.20
N ASP A 17 -8.02 -8.22 -1.12
CA ASP A 17 -8.97 -7.35 -0.42
C ASP A 17 -8.80 -7.36 1.11
N LEU A 18 -8.15 -8.38 1.66
CA LEU A 18 -7.87 -8.48 3.09
C LEU A 18 -6.63 -7.66 3.49
N HIS A 19 -5.73 -7.37 2.55
CA HIS A 19 -4.45 -6.73 2.84
C HIS A 19 -4.48 -5.20 2.62
N TYR A 20 -3.75 -4.48 3.47
CA TYR A 20 -3.45 -3.07 3.27
C TYR A 20 -2.26 -2.88 2.33
N PRO A 21 -2.18 -1.75 1.60
CA PRO A 21 -1.01 -1.44 0.79
C PRO A 21 0.21 -1.18 1.67
N ARG A 22 1.39 -1.59 1.21
CA ARG A 22 2.66 -1.42 1.94
C ARG A 22 3.57 -0.42 1.25
N ALA A 23 4.09 0.53 2.01
CA ALA A 23 5.02 1.53 1.49
C ALA A 23 6.45 1.23 1.95
N TYR A 24 7.37 1.16 1.01
CA TYR A 24 8.80 1.07 1.24
C TYR A 24 9.41 2.44 1.02
N THR A 25 9.55 3.21 2.09
CA THR A 25 10.01 4.61 2.04
C THR A 25 11.46 4.72 1.59
N CYS A 26 12.34 3.79 1.99
CA CYS A 26 13.74 3.75 1.59
C CYS A 26 13.92 3.55 0.07
N THR A 27 12.95 2.95 -0.62
CA THR A 27 13.00 2.68 -2.06
C THR A 27 11.93 3.44 -2.85
N ASN A 28 11.17 4.33 -2.20
CA ASN A 28 10.02 5.04 -2.77
C ASN A 28 9.05 4.14 -3.54
N THR A 29 8.82 2.93 -3.02
CA THR A 29 7.96 1.92 -3.66
C THR A 29 6.68 1.73 -2.85
N LEU A 30 5.56 1.49 -3.53
CA LEU A 30 4.27 1.17 -2.93
C LEU A 30 3.79 -0.16 -3.52
N ASP A 31 3.71 -1.17 -2.68
CA ASP A 31 3.08 -2.44 -2.99
C ASP A 31 1.56 -2.28 -2.82
N LEU A 32 0.87 -2.38 -3.95
CA LEU A 32 -0.56 -2.22 -4.05
C LEU A 32 -1.21 -3.57 -4.39
N PRO A 33 -1.97 -4.18 -3.47
CA PRO A 33 -2.74 -5.37 -3.76
C PRO A 33 -3.68 -5.16 -4.96
N ASN A 34 -3.88 -6.21 -5.74
CA ASN A 34 -4.82 -6.17 -6.87
C ASN A 34 -6.27 -6.31 -6.38
N TYR A 35 -6.78 -5.25 -5.76
CA TYR A 35 -8.13 -5.22 -5.19
C TYR A 35 -9.22 -5.53 -6.23
N SER A 36 -10.28 -6.19 -5.78
CA SER A 36 -11.41 -6.57 -6.63
C SER A 36 -12.23 -5.37 -7.11
N SER A 37 -12.16 -4.22 -6.42
CA SER A 37 -12.89 -3.01 -6.80
C SER A 37 -12.18 -1.70 -6.42
N LEU A 38 -12.52 -0.63 -7.15
CA LEU A 38 -12.04 0.73 -6.88
C LEU A 38 -12.45 1.22 -5.48
N SER A 39 -13.63 0.83 -5.00
CA SER A 39 -14.13 1.18 -3.67
C SER A 39 -13.22 0.64 -2.56
N ILE A 40 -12.81 -0.63 -2.67
CA ILE A 40 -11.89 -1.28 -1.71
C ILE A 40 -10.52 -0.61 -1.78
N LEU A 41 -9.99 -0.39 -3.00
CA LEU A 41 -8.74 0.34 -3.20
C LEU A 41 -8.75 1.70 -2.48
N LYS A 42 -9.78 2.50 -2.70
CA LYS A 42 -9.91 3.83 -2.09
C LYS A 42 -9.99 3.75 -0.57
N GLN A 43 -10.81 2.83 -0.05
CA GLN A 43 -11.00 2.66 1.40
C GLN A 43 -9.69 2.24 2.08
N LYS A 44 -9.00 1.22 1.55
CA LYS A 44 -7.75 0.68 2.10
C LYS A 44 -6.59 1.67 2.02
N VAL A 45 -6.44 2.37 0.89
CA VAL A 45 -5.39 3.39 0.71
C VAL A 45 -5.61 4.57 1.65
N LEU A 46 -6.84 5.07 1.77
CA LEU A 46 -7.14 6.17 2.70
C LEU A 46 -6.89 5.76 4.15
N HIS A 47 -7.24 4.53 4.51
CA HIS A 47 -6.94 3.99 5.83
C HIS A 47 -5.42 3.93 6.06
N ALA A 48 -4.66 3.34 5.14
CA ALA A 48 -3.21 3.22 5.26
C ALA A 48 -2.50 4.59 5.32
N ILE A 49 -2.99 5.62 4.64
CA ILE A 49 -2.43 6.98 4.75
C ILE A 49 -2.72 7.60 6.12
N LYS A 50 -3.94 7.41 6.65
CA LYS A 50 -4.35 7.99 7.94
C LYS A 50 -3.66 7.33 9.13
N PHE A 51 -3.51 6.01 9.09
CA PHE A 51 -3.02 5.18 10.20
C PHE A 51 -1.61 4.61 9.97
N GLY A 52 -0.96 4.95 8.85
CA GLY A 52 0.31 4.36 8.42
C GLY A 52 1.53 4.64 9.32
N LYS A 53 1.39 5.47 10.35
CA LYS A 53 2.41 5.59 11.41
C LYS A 53 2.47 4.36 12.33
N GLU A 54 1.42 3.53 12.36
CA GLU A 54 1.29 2.38 13.26
C GLU A 54 1.77 1.05 12.63
N PHE A 55 1.99 1.02 11.32
CA PHE A 55 2.25 -0.20 10.53
C PHE A 55 3.71 -0.36 10.07
N ASN A 56 4.64 -0.11 10.99
CA ASN A 56 6.00 -0.70 10.94
C ASN A 56 6.17 -1.78 12.02
N ALA A 57 5.07 -2.38 12.50
CA ALA A 57 5.13 -3.55 13.35
C ALA A 57 5.86 -4.67 12.60
N ILE A 58 7.09 -4.90 13.03
CA ILE A 58 7.97 -5.98 12.61
C ILE A 58 7.14 -7.28 12.74
N PRO A 59 7.00 -8.10 11.68
CA PRO A 59 6.37 -9.40 11.85
C PRO A 59 7.24 -10.24 12.80
N PRO A 60 6.63 -11.12 13.63
CA PRO A 60 7.37 -11.97 14.57
C PRO A 60 8.42 -12.84 13.87
#